data_AF-A0A010QIR4-F1
#
_entry.id   AF-A0A010QIR4-F1
#
_cell.length_a   1.000
_cell.length_b   1.000
_cell.length_c   1.000
_cell.angle_alpha   90.00
_cell.angle_beta   90.00
_cell.angle_gamma   90.00
#
_symmetry.space_group_name_H-M   'P 1'
#
loop_
_entity.id
_entity.type
_entity.pdbx_description
1 polymer ?
#
loop_
_entity_poly.entity_id
_entity_poly.type
_entity_poly.pdbx_seq_one_letter_code
_entity_poly.pdbx_strand_id
1 'polypeptide(L)'
;MLEHRIKKTPMEQYCYGLNGGKGDADVIQESMRTQGLRPPVSDKDWYMLFSDGEWYGCTVYLPEKDEKSLGGLVPAIRAGLVPPRDIGELILKRQVTLLQSLNILIDNILEQGSKTRSKAQRPKKPEDTTTAAFAKLSIPQSPAKLSLADLVNNAYDQAASLKERIELCSEPVVLAHDGNFWHFSRPETLPDEKGRRLTVVSDKYISASVFDAVHNSVQAAVLWNYIHQLLERFESLNQDKAHRTILLQEIANAAQLAYVSAQALFKRHIQSHSGSKWYNRMSNVYDSVGNARVTLKGNPGDLTRSDPQLHYMLRLCHPDTTAAKAAEWLKKLGDLHQAHPEEREKLVESEFESLCDLATTVAFIQDVTSTISTPAPSRKKGQLFVSRSHELEKELNELKTGIDLRDFAVPIDNLLEPGMTAEALEKLKQFIVDNAGANLGVLYEDLVFECFSDLENQYEQYKIKISQGQKEWTPLPVPVPEPRETLVDQRKEKEKTRPAHVSAFEVGPQANVSTAEPVVEKQTFKVSSATAEVFYALFKKSESRGAVNWTAFEGAMAELGFLVLPKYGSVFTFMPPDSMAVKRPFTIHRPHKSQIEGYMTLV
;
A
#
# COMPACT_ATOMS: atom_id res chain seq x y z
N MET A 1 -29.36 16.01 -20.00
CA MET A 1 -28.45 14.92 -20.42
C MET A 1 -28.44 13.80 -19.39
N LEU A 2 -28.15 14.07 -18.12
CA LEU A 2 -28.14 13.07 -17.04
C LEU A 2 -29.44 12.26 -16.99
N GLU A 3 -30.58 12.95 -16.95
CA GLU A 3 -31.91 12.34 -16.92
C GLU A 3 -32.17 11.40 -18.13
N HIS A 4 -31.74 11.81 -19.33
CA HIS A 4 -31.84 10.96 -20.53
C HIS A 4 -31.03 9.68 -20.37
N ARG A 5 -29.80 9.77 -19.87
CA ARG A 5 -28.90 8.61 -19.71
C ARG A 5 -29.35 7.65 -18.59
N ILE A 6 -30.04 8.15 -17.58
CA ILE A 6 -30.58 7.32 -16.49
C ILE A 6 -31.87 6.61 -16.92
N LYS A 7 -32.75 7.30 -17.66
CA LYS A 7 -34.09 6.78 -17.99
C LYS A 7 -34.12 5.93 -19.26
N LYS A 8 -33.08 5.97 -20.09
CA LYS A 8 -33.06 5.32 -21.41
C LYS A 8 -32.15 4.10 -21.43
N THR A 9 -32.57 3.03 -22.11
CA THR A 9 -31.74 1.85 -22.29
C THR A 9 -30.49 2.18 -23.12
N PRO A 10 -29.41 1.39 -23.05
CA PRO A 10 -28.25 1.57 -23.92
C PRO A 10 -28.61 1.61 -25.41
N MET A 11 -29.59 0.80 -25.86
CA MET A 11 -30.09 0.80 -27.23
C MET A 11 -30.82 2.11 -27.58
N GLU A 12 -31.68 2.61 -26.69
CA GLU A 12 -32.32 3.91 -26.90
C GLU A 12 -31.30 5.05 -26.98
N GLN A 13 -30.22 4.98 -26.18
CA GLN A 13 -29.13 5.97 -26.22
C GLN A 13 -28.27 5.85 -27.50
N TYR A 14 -28.10 4.62 -27.99
CA TYR A 14 -27.47 4.33 -29.27
C TYR A 14 -28.23 5.03 -30.42
N CYS A 15 -29.56 4.90 -30.43
CA CYS A 15 -30.42 5.46 -31.48
C CYS A 15 -30.67 6.97 -31.30
N TYR A 16 -30.87 7.43 -30.07
CA TYR A 16 -31.41 8.77 -29.81
C TYR A 16 -30.67 9.51 -28.69
N GLY A 17 -30.42 10.79 -28.94
CA GLY A 17 -29.90 11.76 -27.98
C GLY A 17 -31.00 12.47 -27.21
N LEU A 18 -30.56 13.36 -26.31
CA LEU A 18 -31.46 14.22 -25.53
C LEU A 18 -32.42 14.99 -26.44
N ASN A 19 -33.70 15.01 -26.11
CA ASN A 19 -34.75 15.71 -26.85
C ASN A 19 -34.84 15.32 -28.34
N GLY A 20 -34.59 14.04 -28.66
CA GLY A 20 -34.61 13.56 -30.05
C GLY A 20 -33.39 13.97 -30.87
N GLY A 21 -32.32 14.46 -30.24
CA GLY A 21 -31.04 14.73 -30.88
C GLY A 21 -30.32 13.46 -31.35
N LYS A 22 -29.10 13.64 -31.86
CA LYS A 22 -28.25 12.54 -32.35
C LYS A 22 -27.95 11.51 -31.25
N GLY A 23 -28.17 10.23 -31.55
CA GLY A 23 -27.75 9.11 -30.72
C GLY A 23 -26.24 8.89 -30.72
N ASP A 24 -25.75 7.94 -29.92
CA ASP A 24 -24.31 7.66 -29.85
C ASP A 24 -23.73 7.17 -31.17
N ALA A 25 -24.51 6.42 -31.96
CA ALA A 25 -24.12 5.97 -33.29
C ALA A 25 -23.81 7.16 -34.21
N ASP A 26 -24.76 8.10 -34.32
CA ASP A 26 -24.64 9.28 -35.17
C ASP A 26 -23.49 10.20 -34.74
N VAL A 27 -23.27 10.33 -33.42
CA VAL A 27 -22.16 11.14 -32.90
C VAL A 27 -20.81 10.53 -33.26
N ILE A 28 -20.65 9.21 -33.14
CA ILE A 28 -19.41 8.52 -33.53
C ILE A 28 -19.19 8.63 -35.03
N GLN A 29 -20.21 8.34 -35.85
CA GLN A 29 -20.09 8.43 -37.30
C GLN A 29 -19.72 9.85 -37.75
N GLU A 30 -20.34 10.88 -37.15
CA GLU A 30 -19.99 12.27 -37.45
C GLU A 30 -18.56 12.61 -37.02
N SER A 31 -18.10 12.09 -35.88
CA SER A 31 -16.73 12.31 -35.40
C SER A 31 -15.69 11.60 -36.27
N MET A 32 -16.00 10.41 -36.80
CA MET A 32 -15.18 9.73 -37.80
C MET A 32 -15.06 10.55 -39.09
N ARG A 33 -16.16 11.17 -39.52
CA ARG A 33 -16.22 12.01 -40.73
C ARG A 33 -15.48 13.33 -40.58
N THR A 34 -15.63 14.00 -39.42
CA THR A 34 -15.21 15.39 -39.23
C THR A 34 -13.92 15.56 -38.44
N GLN A 35 -13.59 14.61 -37.57
CA GLN A 35 -12.45 14.70 -36.64
C GLN A 35 -11.37 13.65 -36.89
N GLY A 36 -11.50 12.86 -37.97
CA GLY A 36 -10.52 11.84 -38.34
C GLY A 36 -10.39 10.71 -37.32
N LEU A 37 -11.44 10.44 -36.54
CA LEU A 37 -11.48 9.28 -35.63
C LEU A 37 -11.39 8.00 -36.47
N ARG A 38 -10.32 7.22 -36.27
CA ARG A 38 -10.06 5.99 -37.02
C ARG A 38 -9.96 4.78 -36.09
N PRO A 39 -10.56 3.64 -36.46
CA PRO A 39 -10.36 2.41 -35.74
C PRO A 39 -8.92 1.86 -35.94
N PRO A 40 -8.36 1.17 -34.93
CA PRO A 40 -6.98 0.68 -34.98
C PRO A 40 -6.75 -0.45 -35.99
N VAL A 41 -7.76 -1.29 -36.27
CA VAL A 41 -7.75 -2.38 -37.27
C VAL A 41 -9.17 -2.59 -37.78
N SER A 42 -9.36 -2.85 -39.09
CA SER A 42 -10.65 -3.15 -39.69
C SER A 42 -10.80 -4.66 -39.90
N ASP A 43 -11.65 -5.29 -39.08
CA ASP A 43 -12.04 -6.70 -39.21
C ASP A 43 -13.39 -6.77 -39.96
N LYS A 44 -13.33 -7.00 -41.27
CA LYS A 44 -14.50 -6.87 -42.18
C LYS A 44 -15.63 -7.87 -41.92
N ASP A 45 -15.32 -9.01 -41.32
CA ASP A 45 -16.28 -10.09 -41.05
C ASP A 45 -16.88 -10.03 -39.63
N TRP A 46 -16.48 -9.06 -38.79
CA TRP A 46 -16.96 -8.96 -37.42
C TRP A 46 -17.89 -7.76 -37.25
N TYR A 47 -19.05 -8.03 -36.63
CA TYR A 47 -20.09 -7.04 -36.37
C TYR A 47 -20.45 -7.03 -34.90
N MET A 48 -21.06 -5.95 -34.43
CA MET A 48 -21.51 -5.80 -33.05
C MET A 48 -23.02 -5.58 -32.99
N LEU A 49 -23.70 -6.22 -32.04
CA LEU A 49 -25.14 -6.12 -31.88
C LEU A 49 -25.51 -4.99 -30.92
N PHE A 50 -26.40 -4.08 -31.34
CA PHE A 50 -26.97 -3.03 -30.49
C PHE A 50 -28.49 -3.26 -30.32
N SER A 51 -28.84 -4.40 -29.75
CA SER A 51 -30.21 -4.77 -29.38
C SER A 51 -30.38 -4.79 -27.87
N ASP A 52 -31.54 -4.40 -27.35
CA ASP A 52 -31.82 -4.52 -25.91
C ASP A 52 -31.61 -5.95 -25.39
N GLY A 53 -31.14 -6.05 -24.13
CA GLY A 53 -30.93 -7.32 -23.43
C GLY A 53 -29.48 -7.84 -23.46
N GLU A 54 -29.31 -9.14 -23.22
CA GLU A 54 -28.02 -9.78 -22.98
C GLU A 54 -27.04 -9.74 -24.17
N TRP A 55 -27.56 -9.52 -25.38
CA TRP A 55 -26.77 -9.47 -26.61
C TRP A 55 -26.22 -8.07 -26.93
N TYR A 56 -26.54 -7.07 -26.10
CA TYR A 56 -26.06 -5.70 -26.30
C TYR A 56 -24.54 -5.62 -26.19
N GLY A 57 -23.89 -5.17 -27.26
CA GLY A 57 -22.43 -5.07 -27.35
C GLY A 57 -21.73 -6.40 -27.64
N CYS A 58 -22.46 -7.49 -27.87
CA CYS A 58 -21.86 -8.76 -28.28
C CYS A 58 -21.37 -8.71 -29.73
N THR A 59 -20.25 -9.37 -29.99
CA THR A 59 -19.69 -9.50 -31.33
C THR A 59 -20.17 -10.78 -32.01
N VAL A 60 -20.53 -10.67 -33.28
CA VAL A 60 -20.88 -11.81 -34.14
C VAL A 60 -19.94 -11.85 -35.34
N TYR A 61 -19.51 -13.06 -35.70
CA TYR A 61 -18.72 -13.32 -36.90
C TYR A 61 -19.65 -13.67 -38.05
N LEU A 62 -19.61 -12.89 -39.12
CA LEU A 62 -20.43 -13.02 -40.32
C LEU A 62 -19.51 -13.00 -41.54
N PRO A 63 -18.98 -14.15 -41.96
CA PRO A 63 -18.10 -14.22 -43.11
C PRO A 63 -18.88 -13.88 -44.39
N GLU A 64 -18.31 -13.05 -45.27
CA GLU A 64 -18.93 -12.63 -46.54
C GLU A 64 -19.48 -13.78 -47.41
N LYS A 65 -18.96 -15.00 -47.23
CA LYS A 65 -19.34 -16.21 -47.99
C LYS A 65 -20.56 -16.96 -47.43
N ASP A 66 -21.09 -16.56 -46.28
CA ASP A 66 -22.30 -17.16 -45.69
C ASP A 66 -23.54 -16.30 -45.99
N GLU A 67 -24.01 -16.36 -47.25
CA GLU A 67 -25.17 -15.60 -47.74
C GLU A 67 -26.45 -15.83 -46.92
N LYS A 68 -26.58 -17.01 -46.29
CA LYS A 68 -27.78 -17.38 -45.55
C LYS A 68 -27.85 -16.66 -44.19
N SER A 69 -26.72 -16.60 -43.48
CA SER A 69 -26.60 -15.84 -42.23
C SER A 69 -26.56 -14.33 -42.46
N LEU A 70 -25.89 -13.87 -43.53
CA LEU A 70 -25.91 -12.46 -43.94
C LEU A 70 -27.32 -12.01 -44.35
N GLY A 71 -28.06 -12.82 -45.11
CA GLY A 71 -29.39 -12.49 -45.61
C GLY A 71 -30.40 -12.10 -44.54
N GLY A 72 -30.36 -12.76 -43.37
CA GLY A 72 -31.23 -12.45 -42.23
C GLY A 72 -30.88 -11.14 -41.50
N LEU A 73 -29.62 -10.71 -41.56
CA LEU A 73 -29.12 -9.53 -40.84
C LEU A 73 -28.92 -8.29 -41.73
N VAL A 74 -28.94 -8.44 -43.06
CA VAL A 74 -28.84 -7.31 -44.01
C VAL A 74 -29.77 -6.14 -43.68
N PRO A 75 -31.06 -6.34 -43.33
CA PRO A 75 -31.93 -5.22 -42.96
C PRO A 75 -31.41 -4.46 -41.73
N ALA A 76 -30.89 -5.17 -40.73
CA ALA A 76 -30.38 -4.58 -39.50
C ALA A 76 -29.02 -3.87 -39.71
N ILE A 77 -28.15 -4.42 -40.56
CA ILE A 77 -26.90 -3.77 -40.99
C ILE A 77 -27.21 -2.47 -41.74
N ARG A 78 -28.16 -2.49 -42.69
CA ARG A 78 -28.58 -1.29 -43.43
C ARG A 78 -29.24 -0.24 -42.53
N ALA A 79 -29.97 -0.68 -41.51
CA ALA A 79 -30.55 0.19 -40.48
C ALA A 79 -29.51 0.70 -39.46
N GLY A 80 -28.24 0.28 -39.57
CA GLY A 80 -27.16 0.68 -38.69
C GLY A 80 -27.07 -0.09 -37.37
N LEU A 81 -28.10 -0.85 -36.98
CA LEU A 81 -28.22 -1.57 -35.70
C LEU A 81 -27.16 -2.65 -35.46
N VAL A 82 -26.48 -3.08 -36.53
CA VAL A 82 -25.42 -4.07 -36.50
C VAL A 82 -24.19 -3.48 -37.21
N PRO A 83 -23.51 -2.47 -36.62
CA PRO A 83 -22.36 -1.86 -37.25
C PRO A 83 -21.16 -2.82 -37.26
N PRO A 84 -20.19 -2.59 -38.17
CA PRO A 84 -18.88 -3.19 -38.07
C PRO A 84 -18.29 -3.07 -36.66
N ARG A 85 -17.60 -4.12 -36.20
CA ARG A 85 -17.12 -4.24 -34.82
C ARG A 85 -16.28 -3.04 -34.39
N ASP A 86 -15.44 -2.53 -35.28
CA ASP A 86 -14.54 -1.41 -35.03
C ASP A 86 -15.28 -0.09 -34.76
N ILE A 87 -16.39 0.15 -35.47
CA ILE A 87 -17.33 1.24 -35.18
C ILE A 87 -18.09 0.96 -33.88
N GLY A 88 -18.56 -0.28 -33.69
CA GLY A 88 -19.26 -0.71 -32.48
C GLY A 88 -18.44 -0.49 -31.20
N GLU A 89 -17.14 -0.81 -31.23
CA GLU A 89 -16.23 -0.60 -30.11
C GLU A 89 -16.09 0.90 -29.75
N LEU A 90 -16.07 1.80 -30.74
CA LEU A 90 -16.06 3.25 -30.49
C LEU A 90 -17.37 3.74 -29.86
N ILE A 91 -18.51 3.17 -30.27
CA ILE A 91 -19.82 3.50 -29.71
C ILE A 91 -19.94 3.02 -28.26
N LEU A 92 -19.57 1.77 -27.97
CA LEU A 92 -19.54 1.25 -26.60
C LEU A 92 -18.58 2.07 -25.73
N LYS A 93 -17.39 2.41 -26.26
CA LYS A 93 -16.42 3.24 -25.55
C LYS A 93 -17.02 4.60 -25.18
N ARG A 94 -17.76 5.24 -26.09
CA ARG A 94 -18.47 6.49 -25.81
C ARG A 94 -19.49 6.30 -24.70
N GLN A 95 -20.36 5.30 -24.80
CA GLN A 95 -21.41 5.05 -23.80
C GLN A 95 -20.83 4.83 -22.40
N VAL A 96 -19.80 3.97 -22.30
CA VAL A 96 -19.10 3.70 -21.04
C VAL A 96 -18.40 4.94 -20.50
N THR A 97 -17.67 5.68 -21.34
CA THR A 97 -16.93 6.89 -20.90
C THR A 97 -17.87 7.99 -20.43
N LEU A 98 -19.03 8.12 -21.08
CA LEU A 98 -20.01 9.14 -20.75
C LEU A 98 -20.76 8.79 -19.47
N LEU A 99 -21.12 7.52 -19.26
CA LEU A 99 -21.64 7.02 -17.98
C LEU A 99 -20.64 7.27 -16.84
N GLN A 100 -19.36 6.95 -17.05
CA GLN A 100 -18.28 7.20 -16.09
C GLN A 100 -18.19 8.68 -15.71
N SER A 101 -18.11 9.56 -16.71
CA SER A 101 -18.02 11.01 -16.49
C SER A 101 -19.24 11.55 -15.73
N LEU A 102 -20.43 11.01 -16.00
CA LEU A 102 -21.66 11.44 -15.33
C LEU A 102 -21.72 10.95 -13.88
N ASN A 103 -21.30 9.73 -13.58
CA ASN A 103 -21.20 9.25 -12.19
C ASN A 103 -20.22 10.11 -11.38
N ILE A 104 -19.02 10.37 -11.93
CA ILE A 104 -18.04 11.27 -11.31
C ILE A 104 -18.64 12.66 -11.07
N LEU A 105 -19.40 13.19 -12.03
CA LEU A 105 -20.06 14.50 -11.87
C LEU A 105 -21.12 14.48 -10.76
N ILE A 106 -21.95 13.43 -10.69
CA ILE A 106 -22.94 13.27 -9.61
C ILE A 106 -22.22 13.20 -8.27
N ASP A 107 -21.18 12.37 -8.14
CA ASP A 107 -20.43 12.21 -6.89
C ASP A 107 -19.85 13.54 -6.43
N ASN A 108 -19.23 14.31 -7.33
CA ASN A 108 -18.74 15.66 -7.02
C ASN A 108 -19.85 16.63 -6.56
N ILE A 109 -21.03 16.56 -7.18
CA ILE A 109 -22.19 17.40 -6.78
C ILE A 109 -22.68 16.99 -5.38
N LEU A 110 -22.80 15.69 -5.13
CA LEU A 110 -23.22 15.14 -3.84
C LEU A 110 -22.22 15.49 -2.74
N GLU A 111 -20.92 15.40 -3.04
CA GLU A 111 -19.85 15.78 -2.11
C GLU A 111 -19.89 17.27 -1.76
N GLN A 112 -20.02 18.15 -2.77
CA GLN A 112 -20.17 19.59 -2.54
C GLN A 112 -21.43 19.93 -1.71
N GLY A 113 -22.53 19.22 -1.97
CA GLY A 113 -23.81 19.42 -1.31
C GLY A 113 -23.91 18.79 0.09
N SER A 114 -23.02 17.85 0.44
CA SER A 114 -23.10 17.13 1.71
C SER A 114 -22.86 18.08 2.89
N LYS A 115 -23.68 17.91 3.94
CA LYS A 115 -23.54 18.62 5.23
C LYS A 115 -23.10 17.70 6.36
N THR A 116 -23.15 16.38 6.14
CA THR A 116 -22.93 15.34 7.14
C THR A 116 -21.58 14.67 7.00
N ARG A 117 -21.06 14.56 5.77
CA ARG A 117 -19.73 13.99 5.52
C ARG A 117 -18.64 14.85 6.15
N SER A 118 -17.63 14.18 6.71
CA SER A 118 -16.43 14.88 7.18
C SER A 118 -15.83 15.69 6.03
N LYS A 119 -15.77 17.02 6.20
CA LYS A 119 -15.13 17.96 5.27
C LYS A 119 -13.71 18.28 5.66
N ALA A 120 -13.10 17.49 6.55
CA ALA A 120 -11.71 17.68 6.96
C ALA A 120 -10.80 17.56 5.72
N GLN A 121 -10.55 18.70 5.08
CA GLN A 121 -9.54 18.82 4.04
C GLN A 121 -8.18 18.94 4.72
N ARG A 122 -7.17 18.33 4.09
CA ARG A 122 -5.78 18.54 4.45
C ARG A 122 -5.47 20.05 4.49
N PRO A 123 -4.86 20.57 5.57
CA PRO A 123 -4.62 22.00 5.71
C PRO A 123 -3.80 22.55 4.54
N LYS A 124 -4.28 23.60 3.88
CA LYS A 124 -3.51 24.29 2.84
C LYS A 124 -2.51 25.28 3.45
N LYS A 125 -1.27 25.13 2.99
CA LYS A 125 -0.11 26.06 2.93
C LYS A 125 -0.30 27.46 3.55
N PRO A 126 0.58 27.85 4.48
CA PRO A 126 1.08 29.22 4.62
C PRO A 126 2.39 29.39 3.82
N GLU A 127 2.42 30.35 2.90
CA GLU A 127 3.66 30.90 2.34
C GLU A 127 4.20 31.92 3.34
N ASP A 128 5.53 31.98 3.45
CA ASP A 128 6.32 32.92 4.28
C ASP A 128 6.64 32.45 5.70
N THR A 129 7.82 31.83 5.87
CA THR A 129 8.91 32.29 6.77
C THR A 129 9.97 31.20 6.95
N THR A 130 11.05 31.17 6.15
CA THR A 130 12.20 30.26 6.39
C THR A 130 13.50 30.72 5.71
N THR A 131 13.99 31.93 6.02
CA THR A 131 15.29 32.40 5.44
C THR A 131 16.34 32.77 6.50
N ALA A 132 16.02 32.77 7.79
CA ALA A 132 16.98 33.20 8.83
C ALA A 132 17.71 32.05 9.57
N ALA A 133 17.17 30.83 9.60
CA ALA A 133 17.74 29.71 10.39
C ALA A 133 18.90 28.97 9.68
N PHE A 134 19.08 29.17 8.38
CA PHE A 134 20.02 28.38 7.56
C PHE A 134 21.48 28.79 7.67
N ALA A 135 21.78 30.00 8.13
CA ALA A 135 23.14 30.55 8.04
C ALA A 135 24.15 29.94 9.05
N LYS A 136 23.75 28.96 9.87
CA LYS A 136 24.57 28.44 10.99
C LYS A 136 24.83 26.93 11.00
N LEU A 137 24.40 26.18 9.99
CA LEU A 137 24.53 24.72 10.00
C LEU A 137 25.80 24.23 9.30
N SER A 138 26.78 23.87 10.10
CA SER A 138 27.88 22.99 9.68
C SER A 138 27.52 21.57 10.11
N ILE A 139 27.15 20.70 9.16
CA ILE A 139 26.84 19.29 9.40
C ILE A 139 28.14 18.45 9.28
N PRO A 140 28.61 17.79 10.35
CA PRO A 140 29.75 16.88 10.27
C PRO A 140 29.45 15.62 9.44
N GLN A 141 30.39 15.21 8.58
CA GLN A 141 30.23 14.16 7.56
C GLN A 141 30.57 12.72 8.01
N SER A 142 30.51 12.37 9.30
CA SER A 142 30.89 11.00 9.72
C SER A 142 29.71 10.20 10.28
N PRO A 143 29.33 9.06 9.67
CA PRO A 143 28.30 8.19 10.23
C PRO A 143 28.89 7.44 11.44
N ALA A 144 28.41 7.76 12.64
CA ALA A 144 28.60 6.88 13.78
C ALA A 144 27.89 5.54 13.48
N LYS A 145 28.59 4.42 13.67
CA LYS A 145 27.95 3.10 13.59
C LYS A 145 26.90 3.02 14.71
N LEU A 146 25.68 2.66 14.35
CA LEU A 146 24.62 2.40 15.31
C LEU A 146 25.01 1.22 16.21
N SER A 147 24.64 1.30 17.49
CA SER A 147 24.75 0.19 18.42
C SER A 147 23.60 -0.82 18.21
N LEU A 148 23.71 -2.01 18.80
CA LEU A 148 22.60 -2.98 18.78
C LEU A 148 21.35 -2.43 19.48
N ALA A 149 21.52 -1.72 20.59
CA ALA A 149 20.43 -1.03 21.29
C ALA A 149 19.73 0.00 20.39
N ASP A 150 20.49 0.74 19.57
CA ASP A 150 19.91 1.68 18.60
C ASP A 150 19.07 0.95 17.54
N LEU A 151 19.47 -0.26 17.11
CA LEU A 151 18.67 -1.06 16.18
C LEU A 151 17.37 -1.57 16.79
N VAL A 152 17.41 -2.05 18.04
CA VAL A 152 16.22 -2.48 18.78
C VAL A 152 15.24 -1.32 18.88
N ASN A 153 15.74 -0.14 19.25
CA ASN A 153 14.97 1.09 19.32
C ASN A 153 14.39 1.50 17.95
N ASN A 154 15.17 1.47 16.87
CA ASN A 154 14.65 1.80 15.54
C ASN A 154 13.53 0.84 15.11
N ALA A 155 13.68 -0.46 15.38
CA ALA A 155 12.63 -1.44 15.08
C ALA A 155 11.37 -1.21 15.93
N TYR A 156 11.54 -0.85 17.21
CA TYR A 156 10.43 -0.48 18.09
C TYR A 156 9.69 0.76 17.57
N ASP A 157 10.40 1.83 17.19
CA ASP A 157 9.78 3.06 16.68
C ASP A 157 8.99 2.79 15.40
N GLN A 158 9.54 1.98 14.50
CA GLN A 158 8.84 1.58 13.29
C GLN A 158 7.59 0.74 13.59
N ALA A 159 7.68 -0.19 14.55
CA ALA A 159 6.54 -0.99 14.98
C ALA A 159 5.45 -0.13 15.64
N ALA A 160 5.84 0.86 16.45
CA ALA A 160 4.94 1.80 17.10
C ALA A 160 4.24 2.72 16.07
N SER A 161 4.97 3.28 15.10
CA SER A 161 4.41 4.07 13.99
C SER A 161 3.33 3.30 13.23
N LEU A 162 3.63 2.04 12.89
CA LEU A 162 2.69 1.20 12.16
C LEU A 162 1.49 0.78 13.02
N LYS A 163 1.66 0.66 14.33
CA LYS A 163 0.55 0.44 15.25
C LYS A 163 -0.36 1.68 15.31
N GLU A 164 0.20 2.88 15.43
CA GLU A 164 -0.57 4.14 15.35
C GLU A 164 -1.33 4.25 14.03
N ARG A 165 -0.72 3.81 12.91
CA ARG A 165 -1.41 3.74 11.61
C ARG A 165 -2.63 2.81 11.63
N ILE A 166 -2.58 1.68 12.34
CA ILE A 166 -3.74 0.79 12.49
C ILE A 166 -4.87 1.49 13.25
N GLU A 167 -4.55 2.23 14.31
CA GLU A 167 -5.55 3.00 15.06
C GLU A 167 -6.21 4.06 14.17
N LEU A 168 -5.42 4.72 13.31
CA LEU A 168 -5.91 5.66 12.31
C LEU A 168 -6.85 5.02 11.27
N CYS A 169 -6.84 3.70 11.05
CA CYS A 169 -7.83 3.07 10.17
C CYS A 169 -9.27 3.21 10.71
N SER A 170 -9.46 3.56 11.98
CA SER A 170 -10.78 3.90 12.54
C SER A 170 -11.25 5.31 12.18
N GLU A 171 -10.35 6.17 11.70
CA GLU A 171 -10.67 7.50 11.21
C GLU A 171 -11.29 7.42 9.79
N PRO A 172 -12.51 7.95 9.58
CA PRO A 172 -13.22 7.81 8.31
C PRO A 172 -12.43 8.27 7.08
N VAL A 173 -11.71 9.39 7.21
CA VAL A 173 -10.93 9.97 6.11
C VAL A 173 -9.75 9.08 5.74
N VAL A 174 -9.11 8.46 6.72
CA VAL A 174 -7.95 7.57 6.51
C VAL A 174 -8.41 6.29 5.84
N LEU A 175 -9.46 5.63 6.35
CA LEU A 175 -9.94 4.39 5.73
C LEU A 175 -10.52 4.62 4.33
N ALA A 176 -11.22 5.73 4.10
CA ALA A 176 -11.69 6.07 2.76
C ALA A 176 -10.53 6.33 1.80
N HIS A 177 -9.48 7.01 2.26
CA HIS A 177 -8.27 7.25 1.46
C HIS A 177 -7.56 5.94 1.10
N ASP A 178 -7.28 5.10 2.10
CA ASP A 178 -6.62 3.80 1.89
C ASP A 178 -7.50 2.87 1.04
N GLY A 179 -8.80 2.80 1.30
CA GLY A 179 -9.75 2.01 0.53
C GLY A 179 -9.78 2.44 -0.95
N ASN A 180 -9.80 3.74 -1.22
CA ASN A 180 -9.68 4.29 -2.58
C ASN A 180 -8.34 3.87 -3.21
N PHE A 181 -7.24 4.06 -2.48
CA PHE A 181 -5.93 3.69 -2.97
C PHE A 181 -5.89 2.21 -3.37
N TRP A 182 -6.31 1.30 -2.50
CA TRP A 182 -6.36 -0.13 -2.78
C TRP A 182 -7.31 -0.45 -3.94
N HIS A 183 -8.45 0.23 -4.05
CA HIS A 183 -9.38 0.00 -5.14
C HIS A 183 -8.81 0.39 -6.52
N PHE A 184 -8.23 1.58 -6.65
CA PHE A 184 -7.71 2.08 -7.93
C PHE A 184 -6.40 1.41 -8.34
N SER A 185 -5.67 0.84 -7.38
CA SER A 185 -4.38 0.17 -7.63
C SER A 185 -4.45 -1.34 -7.84
N ARG A 186 -5.67 -1.90 -7.88
CA ARG A 186 -5.89 -3.33 -8.10
C ARG A 186 -5.31 -3.79 -9.45
N PRO A 187 -4.70 -4.99 -9.55
CA PRO A 187 -4.11 -5.50 -10.79
C PRO A 187 -5.06 -5.50 -11.99
N GLU A 188 -6.37 -5.65 -11.77
CA GLU A 188 -7.42 -5.70 -12.78
C GLU A 188 -7.52 -4.41 -13.62
N THR A 189 -7.05 -3.27 -13.10
CA THR A 189 -7.04 -1.99 -13.84
C THR A 189 -5.89 -1.90 -14.85
N LEU A 190 -4.88 -2.76 -14.70
CA LEU A 190 -3.79 -2.87 -15.64
C LEU A 190 -4.23 -3.61 -16.90
N PRO A 191 -3.68 -3.25 -18.08
CA PRO A 191 -3.89 -4.02 -19.29
C PRO A 191 -3.31 -5.42 -19.12
N ASP A 192 -4.05 -6.43 -19.56
CA ASP A 192 -3.52 -7.79 -19.69
C ASP A 192 -2.59 -7.92 -20.91
N GLU A 193 -2.10 -9.13 -21.17
CA GLU A 193 -1.27 -9.43 -22.35
C GLU A 193 -1.95 -9.14 -23.70
N LYS A 194 -3.29 -9.00 -23.73
CA LYS A 194 -4.09 -8.64 -24.91
C LYS A 194 -4.52 -7.17 -24.89
N GLY A 195 -4.03 -6.37 -23.94
CA GLY A 195 -4.40 -4.96 -23.77
C GLY A 195 -5.76 -4.71 -23.12
N ARG A 196 -6.46 -5.77 -22.69
CA ARG A 196 -7.79 -5.67 -22.06
C ARG A 196 -7.66 -5.21 -20.62
N ARG A 197 -8.58 -4.35 -20.17
CA ARG A 197 -8.64 -3.84 -18.80
C ARG A 197 -10.03 -4.12 -18.23
N LEU A 198 -10.12 -4.41 -16.94
CA LEU A 198 -11.41 -4.40 -16.26
C LEU A 198 -11.72 -2.96 -15.83
N THR A 199 -12.94 -2.52 -16.12
CA THR A 199 -13.40 -1.17 -15.78
C THR A 199 -13.47 -0.98 -14.27
N VAL A 200 -13.10 0.22 -13.81
CA VAL A 200 -13.09 0.57 -12.38
C VAL A 200 -14.51 0.74 -11.81
N VAL A 201 -15.52 0.90 -12.68
CA VAL A 201 -16.92 1.25 -12.33
C VAL A 201 -17.68 0.14 -11.56
N SER A 202 -17.04 -0.98 -11.25
CA SER A 202 -17.71 -2.05 -10.50
C SER A 202 -17.41 -1.94 -9.01
N ASP A 203 -18.47 -1.70 -8.24
CA ASP A 203 -18.44 -1.70 -6.77
C ASP A 203 -18.08 -3.06 -6.17
N LYS A 204 -18.13 -4.12 -6.99
CA LYS A 204 -17.79 -5.51 -6.62
C LYS A 204 -16.46 -5.64 -5.88
N TYR A 205 -15.50 -4.77 -6.19
CA TYR A 205 -14.15 -4.85 -5.65
C TYR A 205 -13.93 -3.96 -4.43
N ILE A 206 -14.90 -3.11 -4.06
CA ILE A 206 -14.74 -2.16 -2.96
C ILE A 206 -14.58 -2.87 -1.62
N SER A 207 -15.46 -3.83 -1.29
CA SER A 207 -15.38 -4.60 -0.03
C SER A 207 -14.01 -5.27 0.14
N ALA A 208 -13.51 -5.91 -0.92
CA ALA A 208 -12.20 -6.56 -0.91
C ALA A 208 -11.04 -5.55 -0.83
N SER A 209 -11.19 -4.35 -1.38
CA SER A 209 -10.16 -3.30 -1.33
C SER A 209 -10.05 -2.70 0.08
N VAL A 210 -11.17 -2.49 0.76
CA VAL A 210 -11.20 -2.07 2.17
C VAL A 210 -10.60 -3.16 3.06
N PHE A 211 -10.91 -4.43 2.79
CA PHE A 211 -10.27 -5.56 3.46
C PHE A 211 -8.75 -5.56 3.28
N ASP A 212 -8.26 -5.46 2.04
CA ASP A 212 -6.83 -5.48 1.73
C ASP A 212 -6.10 -4.29 2.41
N ALA A 213 -6.73 -3.12 2.49
CA ALA A 213 -6.19 -1.95 3.17
C ALA A 213 -5.94 -2.16 4.67
N VAL A 214 -6.95 -2.69 5.36
CA VAL A 214 -6.88 -2.99 6.80
C VAL A 214 -5.90 -4.13 7.04
N HIS A 215 -6.00 -5.19 6.24
CA HIS A 215 -5.14 -6.37 6.36
C HIS A 215 -3.67 -6.04 6.19
N ASN A 216 -3.32 -5.27 5.15
CA ASN A 216 -1.93 -4.88 4.91
C ASN A 216 -1.35 -4.03 6.05
N SER A 217 -2.14 -3.12 6.62
CA SER A 217 -1.73 -2.29 7.77
C SER A 217 -1.43 -3.15 9.01
N VAL A 218 -2.29 -4.12 9.31
CA VAL A 218 -2.07 -5.08 10.41
C VAL A 218 -0.82 -5.94 10.17
N GLN A 219 -0.70 -6.51 8.96
CA GLN A 219 0.44 -7.36 8.61
C GLN A 219 1.78 -6.62 8.72
N ALA A 220 1.83 -5.36 8.29
CA ALA A 220 3.03 -4.52 8.39
C ALA A 220 3.43 -4.27 9.85
N ALA A 221 2.49 -3.87 10.72
CA ALA A 221 2.80 -3.62 12.13
C ALA A 221 3.27 -4.88 12.86
N VAL A 222 2.62 -6.02 12.58
CA VAL A 222 2.98 -7.32 13.17
C VAL A 222 4.40 -7.73 12.78
N LEU A 223 4.75 -7.59 11.49
CA LEU A 223 6.09 -7.91 10.99
C LEU A 223 7.17 -7.07 11.68
N TRP A 224 6.97 -5.76 11.80
CA TRP A 224 7.93 -4.90 12.47
C TRP A 224 8.01 -5.15 13.98
N ASN A 225 6.89 -5.44 14.64
CA ASN A 225 6.88 -5.88 16.02
C ASN A 225 7.63 -7.22 16.22
N TYR A 226 7.51 -8.15 15.28
CA TYR A 226 8.26 -9.40 15.30
C TYR A 226 9.78 -9.17 15.14
N ILE A 227 10.18 -8.31 14.20
CA ILE A 227 11.59 -7.89 14.02
C ILE A 227 12.13 -7.25 15.30
N HIS A 228 11.37 -6.35 15.92
CA HIS A 228 11.73 -5.73 17.19
C HIS A 228 11.98 -6.77 18.29
N GLN A 229 11.02 -7.67 18.54
CA GLN A 229 11.15 -8.71 19.56
C GLN A 229 12.30 -9.70 19.28
N LEU A 230 12.59 -10.00 18.00
CA LEU A 230 13.75 -10.80 17.63
C LEU A 230 15.06 -10.10 17.99
N LEU A 231 15.17 -8.80 17.72
CA LEU A 231 16.35 -8.00 18.05
C LEU A 231 16.53 -7.83 19.56
N GLU A 232 15.46 -7.57 20.30
CA GLU A 232 15.48 -7.49 21.77
C GLU A 232 15.97 -8.81 22.39
N ARG A 233 15.42 -9.94 21.94
CA ARG A 233 15.90 -11.27 22.36
C ARG A 233 17.37 -11.46 21.99
N PHE A 234 17.78 -11.08 20.79
CA PHE A 234 19.17 -11.19 20.35
C PHE A 234 20.14 -10.34 21.18
N GLU A 235 19.72 -9.16 21.61
CA GLU A 235 20.48 -8.29 22.52
C GLU A 235 20.58 -8.89 23.93
N SER A 236 19.48 -9.44 24.44
CA SER A 236 19.44 -10.05 25.77
C SER A 236 20.19 -11.39 25.88
N LEU A 237 20.59 -11.99 24.75
CA LEU A 237 21.28 -13.28 24.73
C LEU A 237 22.74 -13.20 25.18
N ASN A 238 23.12 -14.16 26.03
CA ASN A 238 24.51 -14.49 26.35
C ASN A 238 25.29 -14.96 25.09
N GLN A 239 26.59 -15.27 25.24
CA GLN A 239 27.45 -15.77 24.16
C GLN A 239 27.08 -17.19 23.63
N ASP A 240 25.84 -17.67 23.82
CA ASP A 240 25.38 -18.92 23.22
C ASP A 240 25.35 -18.79 21.69
N LYS A 241 26.37 -19.35 21.05
CA LYS A 241 26.56 -19.28 19.61
C LYS A 241 25.40 -19.87 18.81
N ALA A 242 24.73 -20.89 19.36
CA ALA A 242 23.70 -21.61 18.65
C ALA A 242 22.36 -20.90 18.66
N HIS A 243 21.93 -20.43 19.83
CA HIS A 243 20.73 -19.60 19.93
C HIS A 243 20.87 -18.35 19.04
N ARG A 244 22.04 -17.71 19.10
CA ARG A 244 22.37 -16.56 18.25
C ARG A 244 22.29 -16.89 16.76
N THR A 245 22.73 -18.07 16.33
CA THR A 245 22.66 -18.47 14.92
C THR A 245 21.21 -18.65 14.45
N ILE A 246 20.36 -19.24 15.28
CA ILE A 246 18.92 -19.42 14.99
C ILE A 246 18.26 -18.05 14.82
N LEU A 247 18.41 -17.16 15.80
CA LEU A 247 17.82 -15.82 15.74
C LEU A 247 18.37 -14.98 14.59
N LEU A 248 19.67 -15.03 14.30
CA LEU A 248 20.25 -14.28 13.19
C LEU A 248 19.66 -14.71 11.84
N GLN A 249 19.38 -16.00 11.65
CA GLN A 249 18.73 -16.47 10.43
C GLN A 249 17.27 -16.00 10.33
N GLU A 250 16.54 -16.03 11.45
CA GLU A 250 15.16 -15.53 11.52
C GLU A 250 15.09 -14.01 11.27
N ILE A 251 15.97 -13.23 11.90
CA ILE A 251 16.11 -11.77 11.67
C ILE A 251 16.38 -11.48 10.18
N ALA A 252 17.33 -12.19 9.57
CA ALA A 252 17.66 -11.99 8.15
C ALA A 252 16.45 -12.26 7.23
N ASN A 253 15.63 -13.26 7.57
CA ASN A 253 14.46 -13.62 6.78
C ASN A 253 13.28 -12.68 7.02
N ALA A 254 13.03 -12.25 8.26
CA ALA A 254 12.01 -11.26 8.58
C ALA A 254 12.32 -9.90 7.95
N ALA A 255 13.58 -9.46 7.99
CA ALA A 255 14.02 -8.23 7.33
C ALA A 255 13.88 -8.32 5.80
N GLN A 256 14.19 -9.48 5.21
CA GLN A 256 13.96 -9.71 3.78
C GLN A 256 12.46 -9.70 3.43
N LEU A 257 11.59 -10.24 4.28
CA LEU A 257 10.14 -10.16 4.11
C LEU A 257 9.68 -8.70 4.15
N ALA A 258 10.15 -7.90 5.11
CA ALA A 258 9.81 -6.47 5.21
C ALA A 258 10.20 -5.72 3.94
N TYR A 259 11.39 -6.00 3.38
CA TYR A 259 11.81 -5.43 2.11
C TYR A 259 10.89 -5.82 0.94
N VAL A 260 10.55 -7.10 0.82
CA VAL A 260 9.67 -7.59 -0.26
C VAL A 260 8.28 -6.98 -0.14
N SER A 261 7.74 -6.87 1.07
CA SER A 261 6.44 -6.23 1.33
C SER A 261 6.46 -4.74 0.97
N ALA A 262 7.46 -3.98 1.41
CA ALA A 262 7.61 -2.57 1.07
C ALA A 262 7.82 -2.36 -0.45
N GLN A 263 8.61 -3.22 -1.09
CA GLN A 263 8.82 -3.20 -2.54
C GLN A 263 7.53 -3.50 -3.31
N ALA A 264 6.73 -4.48 -2.85
CA ALA A 264 5.46 -4.83 -3.45
C ALA A 264 4.44 -3.69 -3.36
N LEU A 265 4.37 -3.01 -2.21
CA LEU A 265 3.55 -1.83 -2.02
C LEU A 265 4.00 -0.69 -2.94
N PHE A 266 5.29 -0.34 -2.93
CA PHE A 266 5.84 0.67 -3.85
C PHE A 266 5.52 0.36 -5.32
N LYS A 267 5.76 -0.88 -5.77
CA LYS A 267 5.42 -1.33 -7.12
C LYS A 267 3.93 -1.15 -7.42
N ARG A 268 3.05 -1.44 -6.46
CA ARG A 268 1.60 -1.25 -6.58
C ARG A 268 1.23 0.23 -6.82
N HIS A 269 1.89 1.17 -6.16
CA HIS A 269 1.68 2.60 -6.43
C HIS A 269 2.18 3.00 -7.82
N ILE A 270 3.39 2.54 -8.18
CA ILE A 270 4.03 2.87 -9.47
C ILE A 270 3.23 2.33 -10.65
N GLN A 271 2.77 1.09 -10.58
CA GLN A 271 2.01 0.48 -11.68
C GLN A 271 0.66 1.18 -11.92
N SER A 272 0.13 1.92 -10.95
CA SER A 272 -1.16 2.61 -11.07
C SER A 272 -1.04 4.06 -11.54
N HIS A 273 0.15 4.64 -11.45
CA HIS A 273 0.41 6.03 -11.81
C HIS A 273 1.53 6.14 -12.85
N SER A 274 2.73 6.57 -12.45
CA SER A 274 3.83 6.93 -13.34
C SER A 274 4.32 5.76 -14.19
N GLY A 275 4.26 4.54 -13.66
CA GLY A 275 4.65 3.30 -14.34
C GLY A 275 3.52 2.57 -15.06
N SER A 276 2.29 3.09 -15.11
CA SER A 276 1.12 2.35 -15.65
C SER A 276 1.25 1.82 -17.08
N LYS A 277 2.08 2.45 -17.92
CA LYS A 277 2.38 2.00 -19.28
C LYS A 277 3.39 0.84 -19.34
N TRP A 278 4.14 0.65 -18.26
CA TRP A 278 5.24 -0.31 -18.13
C TRP A 278 4.84 -1.62 -17.48
N TYR A 279 3.59 -1.78 -17.04
CA TYR A 279 3.13 -3.02 -16.44
C TYR A 279 1.98 -3.66 -17.23
N ASN A 280 1.91 -4.99 -17.15
CA ASN A 280 0.78 -5.81 -17.58
C ASN A 280 0.44 -6.84 -16.51
N ARG A 281 -0.86 -7.07 -16.33
CA ARG A 281 -1.35 -8.22 -15.58
C ARG A 281 -1.25 -9.47 -16.46
N MET A 282 -0.87 -10.59 -15.87
CA MET A 282 -0.91 -11.90 -16.54
C MET A 282 -2.29 -12.52 -16.32
N SER A 283 -3.04 -12.77 -17.39
CA SER A 283 -4.38 -13.37 -17.28
C SER A 283 -4.34 -14.73 -16.60
N ASN A 284 -5.15 -14.92 -15.56
CA ASN A 284 -5.33 -16.18 -14.82
C ASN A 284 -4.05 -16.75 -14.19
N VAL A 285 -3.04 -15.90 -13.96
CA VAL A 285 -1.81 -16.30 -13.25
C VAL A 285 -1.78 -15.60 -11.91
N TYR A 286 -1.70 -16.41 -10.85
CA TYR A 286 -1.62 -15.95 -9.47
C TYR A 286 -0.29 -16.42 -8.85
N ASP A 287 0.18 -15.71 -7.84
CA ASP A 287 1.32 -16.17 -7.03
C ASP A 287 0.89 -17.21 -5.98
N SER A 288 1.83 -17.63 -5.13
CA SER A 288 1.60 -18.68 -4.12
C SER A 288 0.60 -18.29 -3.03
N VAL A 289 0.35 -17.00 -2.84
CA VAL A 289 -0.60 -16.48 -1.84
C VAL A 289 -1.92 -16.00 -2.47
N GLY A 290 -2.09 -16.18 -3.79
CA GLY A 290 -3.33 -15.89 -4.49
C GLY A 290 -3.42 -14.49 -5.11
N ASN A 291 -2.35 -13.70 -5.12
CA ASN A 291 -2.35 -12.38 -5.73
C ASN A 291 -2.14 -12.47 -7.25
N ALA A 292 -2.87 -11.66 -8.01
CA ALA A 292 -2.74 -11.62 -9.47
C ALA A 292 -1.33 -11.16 -9.90
N ARG A 293 -0.71 -11.92 -10.81
CA ARG A 293 0.67 -11.66 -11.22
C ARG A 293 0.76 -10.47 -12.17
N VAL A 294 1.63 -9.52 -11.85
CA VAL A 294 1.93 -8.35 -12.68
C VAL A 294 3.39 -8.36 -13.12
N THR A 295 3.63 -8.22 -14.43
CA THR A 295 4.95 -8.21 -15.06
C THR A 295 5.31 -6.83 -15.58
N LEU A 296 6.61 -6.54 -15.59
CA LEU A 296 7.17 -5.34 -16.21
C LEU A 296 7.37 -5.57 -17.71
N LYS A 297 7.02 -4.58 -18.52
CA LYS A 297 7.19 -4.52 -19.97
C LYS A 297 8.51 -3.86 -20.31
N GLY A 298 9.23 -4.38 -21.30
CA GLY A 298 10.45 -3.76 -21.81
C GLY A 298 11.58 -3.71 -20.79
N ASN A 299 12.64 -2.97 -21.13
CA ASN A 299 13.81 -2.81 -20.27
C ASN A 299 13.81 -1.41 -19.65
N PRO A 300 13.82 -1.26 -18.31
CA PRO A 300 13.96 0.04 -17.67
C PRO A 300 15.13 0.86 -18.20
N GLY A 301 16.22 0.21 -18.63
CA GLY A 301 17.40 0.87 -19.20
C GLY A 301 17.10 1.81 -20.36
N ASP A 302 16.02 1.58 -21.10
CA ASP A 302 15.62 2.40 -22.25
C ASP A 302 15.20 3.83 -21.82
N LEU A 303 14.81 4.01 -20.55
CA LEU A 303 14.40 5.29 -19.97
C LEU A 303 15.55 6.14 -19.43
N THR A 304 16.78 5.61 -19.38
CA THR A 304 17.91 6.26 -18.66
C THR A 304 18.14 7.73 -19.06
N ARG A 305 17.84 8.09 -20.32
CA ARG A 305 17.99 9.46 -20.82
C ARG A 305 16.68 10.25 -20.90
N SER A 306 15.58 9.59 -21.20
CA SER A 306 14.28 10.25 -21.44
C SER A 306 13.51 10.49 -20.16
N ASP A 307 13.60 9.58 -19.20
CA ASP A 307 12.95 9.68 -17.90
C ASP A 307 13.80 8.96 -16.82
N PRO A 308 14.87 9.61 -16.32
CA PRO A 308 15.75 9.04 -15.32
C PRO A 308 15.04 8.69 -14.00
N GLN A 309 14.02 9.47 -13.63
CA GLN A 309 13.21 9.23 -12.43
C GLN A 309 12.46 7.90 -12.57
N LEU A 310 11.69 7.73 -13.63
CA LEU A 310 10.95 6.48 -13.87
C LEU A 310 11.90 5.30 -14.07
N HIS A 311 13.07 5.51 -14.70
CA HIS A 311 14.11 4.49 -14.79
C HIS A 311 14.51 3.94 -13.41
N TYR A 312 14.86 4.82 -12.45
CA TYR A 312 15.25 4.40 -11.10
C TYR A 312 14.10 3.76 -10.33
N MET A 313 12.89 4.30 -10.45
CA MET A 313 11.69 3.74 -9.79
C MET A 313 11.36 2.34 -10.31
N LEU A 314 11.42 2.09 -11.63
CA LEU A 314 11.20 0.76 -12.19
C LEU A 314 12.31 -0.24 -11.80
N ARG A 315 13.55 0.23 -11.63
CA ARG A 315 14.65 -0.60 -11.09
C ARG A 315 14.40 -1.00 -9.64
N LEU A 316 13.89 -0.09 -8.81
CA LEU A 316 13.47 -0.39 -7.44
C LEU A 316 12.34 -1.43 -7.39
N CYS A 317 11.42 -1.41 -8.35
CA CYS A 317 10.30 -2.36 -8.44
C CYS A 317 10.66 -3.73 -9.05
N HIS A 318 11.90 -3.93 -9.49
CA HIS A 318 12.29 -5.17 -10.18
C HIS A 318 12.46 -6.32 -9.17
N PRO A 319 11.93 -7.54 -9.43
CA PRO A 319 11.97 -8.65 -8.47
C PRO A 319 13.39 -9.10 -8.09
N ASP A 320 14.36 -8.92 -8.99
CA ASP A 320 15.77 -9.27 -8.73
C ASP A 320 16.58 -8.17 -8.01
N THR A 321 15.95 -7.05 -7.68
CA THR A 321 16.57 -5.98 -6.89
C THR A 321 16.57 -6.40 -5.43
N THR A 322 17.76 -6.65 -4.89
CA THR A 322 17.98 -6.92 -3.46
C THR A 322 18.00 -5.62 -2.67
N ALA A 323 17.84 -5.66 -1.34
CA ALA A 323 17.94 -4.47 -0.50
C ALA A 323 19.25 -3.69 -0.72
N ALA A 324 20.38 -4.40 -0.88
CA ALA A 324 21.67 -3.77 -1.19
C ALA A 324 21.66 -3.01 -2.53
N LYS A 325 21.10 -3.61 -3.59
CA LYS A 325 20.94 -2.94 -4.89
C LYS A 325 19.92 -1.80 -4.81
N ALA A 326 18.86 -1.95 -4.02
CA ALA A 326 17.87 -0.92 -3.81
C ALA A 326 18.50 0.33 -3.19
N ALA A 327 19.43 0.17 -2.24
CA ALA A 327 20.18 1.31 -1.68
C ALA A 327 20.96 2.08 -2.75
N GLU A 328 21.58 1.41 -3.72
CA GLU A 328 22.26 2.07 -4.83
C GLU A 328 21.31 2.86 -5.72
N TRP A 329 20.12 2.31 -6.01
CA TRP A 329 19.10 2.98 -6.81
C TRP A 329 18.43 4.14 -6.06
N LEU A 330 18.18 3.98 -4.76
CA LEU A 330 17.68 5.05 -3.88
C LEU A 330 18.68 6.19 -3.77
N LYS A 331 19.98 5.88 -3.71
CA LYS A 331 21.03 6.90 -3.76
C LYS A 331 20.98 7.68 -5.07
N LYS A 332 20.94 7.00 -6.22
CA LYS A 332 20.86 7.66 -7.54
C LYS A 332 19.59 8.52 -7.68
N LEU A 333 18.45 8.03 -7.18
CA LEU A 333 17.20 8.77 -7.18
C LEU A 333 17.27 9.98 -6.23
N GLY A 334 17.91 9.82 -5.06
CA GLY A 334 18.16 10.90 -4.13
C GLY A 334 19.07 11.98 -4.70
N ASP A 335 20.18 11.60 -5.34
CA ASP A 335 21.09 12.51 -6.03
C ASP A 335 20.35 13.28 -7.13
N LEU A 336 19.46 12.61 -7.88
CA LEU A 336 18.58 13.24 -8.88
C LEU A 336 17.63 14.27 -8.23
N HIS A 337 16.93 13.90 -7.16
CA HIS A 337 16.01 14.81 -6.45
C HIS A 337 16.72 15.98 -5.76
N GLN A 338 17.97 15.80 -5.36
CA GLN A 338 18.79 16.88 -4.81
C GLN A 338 19.21 17.87 -5.91
N ALA A 339 19.62 17.37 -7.06
CA ALA A 339 19.99 18.20 -8.21
C ALA A 339 18.77 18.86 -8.87
N HIS A 340 17.62 18.19 -8.84
CA HIS A 340 16.36 18.57 -9.50
C HIS A 340 15.16 18.37 -8.54
N PRO A 341 14.95 19.26 -7.56
CA PRO A 341 13.84 19.15 -6.61
C PRO A 341 12.45 19.06 -7.25
N GLU A 342 12.28 19.65 -8.42
CA GLU A 342 11.07 19.59 -9.23
C GLU A 342 10.70 18.18 -9.67
N GLU A 343 11.67 17.28 -9.89
CA GLU A 343 11.39 15.89 -10.26
C GLU A 343 10.69 15.15 -9.11
N ARG A 344 11.13 15.42 -7.87
CA ARG A 344 10.49 14.89 -6.66
C ARG A 344 9.06 15.40 -6.51
N GLU A 345 8.82 16.68 -6.80
CA GLU A 345 7.49 17.28 -6.69
C GLU A 345 6.49 16.75 -7.73
N LYS A 346 6.98 16.19 -8.84
CA LYS A 346 6.14 15.49 -9.82
C LYS A 346 5.61 14.14 -9.34
N LEU A 347 6.23 13.55 -8.31
CA LEU A 347 5.76 12.28 -7.75
C LEU A 347 4.36 12.46 -7.18
N VAL A 348 3.48 11.53 -7.52
CA VAL A 348 2.18 11.43 -6.86
C VAL A 348 2.44 11.10 -5.40
N GLU A 349 1.69 11.70 -4.48
CA GLU A 349 1.87 11.54 -3.03
C GLU A 349 1.99 10.08 -2.62
N SER A 350 1.10 9.21 -3.10
CA SER A 350 1.12 7.79 -2.77
C SER A 350 2.37 7.05 -3.29
N GLU A 351 2.94 7.46 -4.44
CA GLU A 351 4.23 6.94 -4.93
C GLU A 351 5.38 7.42 -4.05
N PHE A 352 5.28 8.64 -3.51
CA PHE A 352 6.28 9.19 -2.62
C PHE A 352 6.26 8.56 -1.23
N GLU A 353 5.07 8.38 -0.63
CA GLU A 353 4.90 7.74 0.68
C GLU A 353 5.44 6.31 0.65
N SER A 354 5.01 5.50 -0.32
CA SER A 354 5.51 4.13 -0.47
C SER A 354 6.99 4.04 -0.84
N LEU A 355 7.56 5.06 -1.51
CA LEU A 355 9.01 5.18 -1.70
C LEU A 355 9.72 5.43 -0.37
N CYS A 356 9.14 6.23 0.51
CA CYS A 356 9.68 6.50 1.85
C CYS A 356 9.68 5.22 2.69
N ASP A 357 8.59 4.45 2.70
CA ASP A 357 8.51 3.17 3.41
C ASP A 357 9.57 2.17 2.92
N LEU A 358 9.75 2.09 1.60
CA LEU A 358 10.81 1.28 0.99
C LEU A 358 12.20 1.77 1.42
N ALA A 359 12.43 3.08 1.41
CA ALA A 359 13.72 3.65 1.79
C ALA A 359 14.04 3.43 3.27
N THR A 360 13.06 3.60 4.17
CA THR A 360 13.19 3.30 5.61
C THR A 360 13.53 1.82 5.83
N THR A 361 12.84 0.93 5.12
CA THR A 361 13.10 -0.52 5.22
C THR A 361 14.51 -0.88 4.72
N VAL A 362 14.96 -0.31 3.60
CA VAL A 362 16.33 -0.51 3.10
C VAL A 362 17.36 0.06 4.07
N ALA A 363 17.07 1.18 4.73
CA ALA A 363 17.99 1.84 5.66
C ALA A 363 18.18 0.98 6.89
N PHE A 364 17.08 0.49 7.43
CA PHE A 364 17.09 -0.46 8.53
C PHE A 364 17.90 -1.73 8.19
N ILE A 365 17.75 -2.31 6.99
CA ILE A 365 18.51 -3.50 6.58
C ILE A 365 20.02 -3.20 6.50
N GLN A 366 20.40 -2.02 6.00
CA GLN A 366 21.81 -1.60 6.00
C GLN A 366 22.35 -1.41 7.41
N ASP A 367 21.57 -0.82 8.31
CA ASP A 367 21.95 -0.63 9.70
C ASP A 367 22.14 -2.00 10.39
N VAL A 368 21.19 -2.92 10.22
CA VAL A 368 21.26 -4.30 10.70
C VAL A 368 22.52 -5.00 10.18
N THR A 369 22.74 -5.02 8.86
CA THR A 369 23.89 -5.71 8.26
C THR A 369 25.24 -5.09 8.62
N SER A 370 25.28 -3.79 8.95
CA SER A 370 26.50 -3.10 9.38
C SER A 370 26.83 -3.29 10.87
N THR A 371 25.81 -3.57 11.69
CA THR A 371 25.94 -3.71 13.16
C THR A 371 26.08 -5.17 13.58
N ILE A 372 25.33 -6.07 12.94
CA ILE A 372 25.33 -7.51 13.22
C ILE A 372 25.64 -8.31 11.95
N SER A 373 26.51 -9.32 12.06
CA SER A 373 26.86 -10.20 10.93
C SER A 373 25.72 -11.19 10.66
N THR A 374 24.71 -10.76 9.91
CA THR A 374 23.59 -11.61 9.49
C THR A 374 23.98 -12.59 8.38
N PRO A 375 23.47 -13.83 8.38
CA PRO A 375 23.58 -14.71 7.24
C PRO A 375 22.75 -14.19 6.05
N ALA A 376 22.98 -14.75 4.87
CA ALA A 376 22.08 -14.51 3.74
C ALA A 376 20.65 -15.01 4.06
N PRO A 377 19.60 -14.31 3.61
CA PRO A 377 18.25 -14.82 3.71
C PRO A 377 18.13 -16.20 3.05
N SER A 378 17.41 -17.11 3.68
CA SER A 378 17.31 -18.51 3.28
C SER A 378 15.87 -18.90 3.06
N ARG A 379 15.55 -19.49 1.90
CA ARG A 379 14.22 -20.08 1.62
C ARG A 379 13.97 -21.41 2.33
N LYS A 380 14.92 -21.90 3.13
CA LYS A 380 14.87 -23.23 3.77
C LYS A 380 15.09 -23.19 5.28
N LYS A 381 15.90 -22.26 5.78
CA LYS A 381 16.28 -22.14 7.20
C LYS A 381 15.63 -20.89 7.80
N GLY A 382 15.16 -20.95 9.04
CA GLY A 382 14.58 -19.79 9.75
C GLY A 382 13.34 -19.22 9.05
N GLN A 383 12.45 -20.10 8.60
CA GLN A 383 11.26 -19.71 7.83
C GLN A 383 10.00 -19.72 8.69
N LEU A 384 10.11 -19.73 10.03
CA LEU A 384 8.95 -19.92 10.89
C LEU A 384 7.91 -18.84 10.66
N PHE A 385 8.29 -17.57 10.82
CA PHE A 385 7.36 -16.47 10.61
C PHE A 385 6.95 -16.34 9.15
N VAL A 386 7.91 -16.38 8.22
CA VAL A 386 7.67 -16.18 6.78
C VAL A 386 6.68 -17.22 6.23
N SER A 387 6.84 -18.50 6.56
CA SER A 387 5.96 -19.56 6.08
C SER A 387 4.55 -19.41 6.66
N ARG A 388 4.44 -19.26 7.99
CA ARG A 388 3.15 -19.14 8.67
C ARG A 388 2.40 -17.87 8.24
N SER A 389 3.12 -16.76 8.03
CA SER A 389 2.51 -15.50 7.58
C SER A 389 1.97 -15.62 6.16
N HIS A 390 2.67 -16.32 5.27
CA HIS A 390 2.17 -16.58 3.91
C HIS A 390 0.99 -17.54 3.90
N GLU A 391 0.97 -18.54 4.79
CA GLU A 391 -0.17 -19.46 4.93
C GLU A 391 -1.43 -18.72 5.40
N LEU A 392 -1.29 -17.86 6.42
CA LEU A 392 -2.38 -17.01 6.88
C LEU A 392 -2.82 -16.00 5.81
N GLU A 393 -1.89 -15.37 5.10
CA GLU A 393 -2.20 -14.46 3.99
C GLU A 393 -2.99 -15.17 2.88
N LYS A 394 -2.58 -16.39 2.53
CA LYS A 394 -3.30 -17.21 1.56
C LYS A 394 -4.72 -17.53 2.02
N GLU A 395 -4.88 -17.95 3.28
CA GLU A 395 -6.21 -18.21 3.88
C GLU A 395 -7.12 -16.97 3.79
N LEU A 396 -6.59 -15.79 4.14
CA LEU A 396 -7.32 -14.52 4.12
C LEU A 396 -7.64 -14.07 2.68
N ASN A 397 -6.73 -14.28 1.73
CA ASN A 397 -6.97 -13.98 0.32
C ASN A 397 -8.05 -14.86 -0.32
N GLU A 398 -8.20 -16.11 0.13
CA GLU A 398 -9.32 -16.96 -0.29
C GLU A 398 -10.65 -16.43 0.26
N LEU A 399 -10.63 -15.92 1.49
CA LEU A 399 -11.82 -15.41 2.19
C LEU A 399 -12.33 -14.06 1.68
N LYS A 400 -11.45 -13.13 1.30
CA LYS A 400 -11.84 -11.75 0.99
C LYS A 400 -12.86 -11.61 -0.15
N THR A 401 -13.04 -12.64 -0.98
CA THR A 401 -14.07 -12.63 -2.03
C THR A 401 -15.50 -12.75 -1.50
N GLY A 402 -15.66 -13.24 -0.26
CA GLY A 402 -16.95 -13.41 0.41
C GLY A 402 -17.37 -12.26 1.32
N ILE A 403 -16.51 -11.26 1.55
CA ILE A 403 -16.84 -10.12 2.41
C ILE A 403 -17.80 -9.16 1.70
N ASP A 404 -18.88 -8.79 2.39
CA ASP A 404 -19.87 -7.83 1.89
C ASP A 404 -19.92 -6.59 2.79
N LEU A 405 -19.37 -5.49 2.28
CA LEU A 405 -19.37 -4.17 2.92
C LEU A 405 -20.19 -3.15 2.11
N ARG A 406 -21.07 -3.60 1.20
CA ARG A 406 -21.79 -2.70 0.29
C ARG A 406 -22.61 -1.63 1.01
N ASP A 407 -23.25 -1.99 2.11
CA ASP A 407 -24.11 -1.06 2.87
C ASP A 407 -23.31 0.05 3.58
N PHE A 408 -22.00 -0.14 3.77
CA PHE A 408 -21.15 0.76 4.56
C PHE A 408 -20.10 1.49 3.71
N ALA A 409 -19.55 0.82 2.70
CA ALA A 409 -18.38 1.28 1.97
C ALA A 409 -18.64 1.54 0.49
N VAL A 410 -19.88 1.44 -0.03
CA VAL A 410 -20.18 1.66 -1.44
C VAL A 410 -21.11 2.86 -1.64
N PRO A 411 -20.69 3.89 -2.41
CA PRO A 411 -19.33 4.14 -2.89
C PRO A 411 -18.33 4.33 -1.73
N ILE A 412 -17.01 4.27 -1.98
CA ILE A 412 -15.98 4.34 -0.91
C ILE A 412 -16.18 5.52 0.03
N ASP A 413 -16.61 6.67 -0.51
CA ASP A 413 -16.90 7.88 0.27
C ASP A 413 -18.06 7.73 1.26
N ASN A 414 -18.86 6.67 1.18
CA ASN A 414 -19.87 6.36 2.19
C ASN A 414 -19.23 6.10 3.56
N LEU A 415 -17.97 5.65 3.61
CA LEU A 415 -17.20 5.57 4.85
C LEU A 415 -17.12 6.93 5.57
N LEU A 416 -17.19 8.05 4.85
CA LEU A 416 -17.14 9.40 5.43
C LEU A 416 -18.45 9.83 6.12
N GLU A 417 -19.54 9.07 5.96
CA GLU A 417 -20.79 9.32 6.66
C GLU A 417 -20.68 8.88 8.14
N PRO A 418 -21.38 9.55 9.06
CA PRO A 418 -21.34 9.20 10.48
C PRO A 418 -21.64 7.72 10.74
N GLY A 419 -20.73 7.03 11.43
CA GLY A 419 -20.89 5.63 11.82
C GLY A 419 -20.48 4.58 10.78
N MET A 420 -20.39 4.94 9.49
CA MET A 420 -20.14 3.96 8.42
C MET A 420 -18.79 3.27 8.51
N THR A 421 -17.72 4.00 8.88
CA THR A 421 -16.41 3.40 9.14
C THR A 421 -16.45 2.40 10.29
N ALA A 422 -17.11 2.74 11.39
CA ALA A 422 -17.20 1.85 12.55
C ALA A 422 -18.00 0.58 12.21
N GLU A 423 -19.12 0.72 11.50
CA GLU A 423 -19.94 -0.42 11.07
C GLU A 423 -19.21 -1.30 10.03
N ALA A 424 -18.46 -0.70 9.10
CA ALA A 424 -17.64 -1.43 8.14
C ALA A 424 -16.55 -2.26 8.83
N LEU A 425 -15.84 -1.67 9.80
CA LEU A 425 -14.80 -2.34 10.56
C LEU A 425 -15.37 -3.46 11.45
N GLU A 426 -16.51 -3.24 12.10
CA GLU A 426 -17.18 -4.27 12.89
C GLU A 426 -17.67 -5.42 12.02
N LYS A 427 -18.23 -5.14 10.84
CA LYS A 427 -18.64 -6.16 9.88
C LYS A 427 -17.46 -6.98 9.37
N LEU A 428 -16.33 -6.33 9.09
CA LEU A 428 -15.08 -6.99 8.72
C LEU A 428 -14.55 -7.88 9.85
N LYS A 429 -14.53 -7.37 11.08
CA LYS A 429 -14.13 -8.11 12.27
C LYS A 429 -14.97 -9.38 12.45
N GLN A 430 -16.30 -9.26 12.42
CA GLN A 430 -17.21 -10.40 12.55
C GLN A 430 -17.00 -11.41 11.41
N PHE A 431 -16.85 -10.93 10.17
CA PHE A 431 -16.58 -11.80 9.03
C PHE A 431 -15.33 -12.65 9.23
N ILE A 432 -14.23 -12.06 9.71
CA ILE A 432 -12.98 -12.80 9.97
C ILE A 432 -13.17 -13.78 11.13
N VAL A 433 -13.81 -13.37 12.23
CA VAL A 433 -14.10 -14.26 13.37
C VAL A 433 -14.88 -15.50 12.93
N ASP A 434 -15.93 -15.32 12.13
CA ASP A 434 -16.79 -16.41 11.67
C ASP A 434 -16.04 -17.42 10.79
N ASN A 435 -15.14 -16.91 9.93
CA ASN A 435 -14.54 -17.66 8.83
C ASN A 435 -13.08 -18.12 9.04
N ALA A 436 -12.35 -17.46 9.94
CA ALA A 436 -10.94 -17.74 10.28
C ALA A 436 -10.75 -18.10 11.77
N GLY A 437 -11.79 -17.92 12.59
CA GLY A 437 -11.87 -18.42 13.98
C GLY A 437 -11.46 -17.44 15.08
N ALA A 438 -10.82 -16.32 14.73
CA ALA A 438 -10.49 -15.22 15.64
C ALA A 438 -10.43 -13.91 14.85
N ASN A 439 -10.35 -12.76 15.55
CA ASN A 439 -10.19 -11.47 14.86
C ASN A 439 -8.77 -11.35 14.26
N LEU A 440 -8.60 -10.42 13.31
CA LEU A 440 -7.37 -10.29 12.53
C LEU A 440 -6.12 -10.06 13.39
N GLY A 441 -6.21 -9.21 14.41
CA GLY A 441 -5.08 -8.93 15.31
C GLY A 441 -4.68 -10.17 16.09
N VAL A 442 -5.64 -10.89 16.67
CA VAL A 442 -5.41 -12.12 17.43
C VAL A 442 -4.79 -13.22 16.57
N LEU A 443 -5.23 -13.38 15.31
CA LEU A 443 -4.64 -14.35 14.38
C LEU A 443 -3.14 -14.14 14.21
N TYR A 444 -2.72 -12.88 14.09
CA TYR A 444 -1.31 -12.53 13.94
C TYR A 444 -0.53 -12.55 15.26
N GLU A 445 -1.14 -12.19 16.40
CA GLU A 445 -0.52 -12.33 17.72
C GLU A 445 -0.22 -13.79 18.06
N ASP A 446 -1.18 -14.67 17.78
CA ASP A 446 -1.02 -16.11 17.98
C ASP A 446 0.10 -16.65 17.10
N LEU A 447 0.15 -16.23 15.83
CA LEU A 447 1.24 -16.57 14.93
C LEU A 447 2.60 -16.14 15.49
N VAL A 448 2.72 -14.90 15.97
CA VAL A 448 3.96 -14.38 16.59
C VAL A 448 4.34 -15.21 17.83
N PHE A 449 3.38 -15.47 18.71
CA PHE A 449 3.61 -16.24 19.93
C PHE A 449 4.10 -17.65 19.63
N GLU A 450 3.45 -18.34 18.68
CA GLU A 450 3.84 -19.69 18.28
C GLU A 450 5.19 -19.71 17.59
N CYS A 451 5.53 -18.71 16.76
CA CYS A 451 6.87 -18.58 16.19
C CYS A 451 7.95 -18.50 17.29
N PHE A 452 7.74 -17.69 18.32
CA PHE A 452 8.69 -17.61 19.43
C PHE A 452 8.77 -18.89 20.27
N SER A 453 7.63 -19.54 20.52
CA SER A 453 7.61 -20.84 21.20
C SER A 453 8.40 -21.89 20.41
N ASP A 454 8.27 -21.89 19.07
CA ASP A 454 8.99 -22.82 18.21
C ASP A 454 10.49 -22.51 18.10
N LEU A 455 10.88 -21.23 18.12
CA LEU A 455 12.29 -20.84 18.18
C LEU A 455 12.95 -21.38 19.46
N GLU A 456 12.27 -21.26 20.61
CA GLU A 456 12.77 -21.80 21.87
C GLU A 456 12.84 -23.34 21.83
N ASN A 457 11.80 -23.99 21.32
CA ASN A 457 11.78 -25.45 21.13
C ASN A 457 12.93 -25.93 20.20
N GLN A 458 13.20 -25.22 19.11
CA GLN A 458 14.31 -25.53 18.19
C GLN A 458 15.66 -25.43 18.90
N TYR A 459 15.83 -24.42 19.74
CA TYR A 459 17.04 -24.24 20.53
C TYR A 459 17.21 -25.34 21.60
N GLU A 460 16.16 -25.69 22.34
CA GLU A 460 16.19 -26.78 23.32
C GLU A 460 16.52 -28.14 22.67
N GLN A 461 15.88 -28.46 21.53
CA GLN A 461 16.21 -29.67 20.78
C GLN A 461 17.65 -29.66 20.28
N TYR A 462 18.17 -28.50 19.89
CA TYR A 462 19.57 -28.39 19.50
C TYR A 462 20.53 -28.67 20.67
N LYS A 463 20.24 -28.15 21.87
CA LYS A 463 21.02 -28.48 23.08
C LYS A 463 21.05 -29.98 23.34
N ILE A 464 19.89 -30.65 23.19
CA ILE A 464 19.78 -32.11 23.36
C ILE A 464 20.63 -32.86 22.32
N LYS A 465 20.61 -32.43 21.06
CA LYS A 465 21.42 -33.07 19.99
C LYS A 465 22.92 -32.88 20.21
N ILE A 466 23.35 -31.70 20.66
CA ILE A 466 24.75 -31.46 21.03
C ILE A 466 25.16 -32.35 22.21
N SER A 467 24.34 -32.45 23.25
CA SER A 467 24.68 -33.28 24.42
C SER A 467 24.76 -34.77 24.07
N GLN A 468 24.08 -35.18 22.99
CA GLN A 468 24.16 -36.52 22.40
C GLN A 468 25.32 -36.69 21.38
N GLY A 469 26.20 -35.70 21.21
CA GLY A 469 27.40 -35.78 20.37
C GLY A 469 27.17 -35.54 18.87
N GLN A 470 25.96 -35.13 18.46
CA GLN A 470 25.69 -34.73 17.07
C GLN A 470 26.18 -33.30 16.82
N LYS A 471 27.06 -33.13 15.82
CA LYS A 471 27.70 -31.84 15.51
C LYS A 471 26.96 -30.99 14.48
N GLU A 472 25.99 -31.57 13.77
CA GLU A 472 25.35 -30.91 12.62
C GLU A 472 23.96 -30.37 13.00
N TRP A 473 23.82 -29.05 12.97
CA TRP A 473 22.52 -28.39 13.15
C TRP A 473 21.74 -28.44 11.85
N THR A 474 20.60 -29.13 11.88
CA THR A 474 19.55 -29.02 10.86
C THR A 474 18.35 -28.32 11.48
N PRO A 475 17.91 -27.16 10.93
CA PRO A 475 16.67 -26.54 11.37
C PRO A 475 15.52 -27.53 11.18
N LEU A 476 14.59 -27.52 12.13
CA LEU A 476 13.41 -28.37 12.03
C LEU A 476 12.61 -27.97 10.79
N PRO A 477 12.01 -28.95 10.07
CA PRO A 477 11.04 -28.64 9.05
C PRO A 477 9.93 -27.79 9.65
N VAL A 478 9.43 -26.82 8.89
CA VAL A 478 8.17 -26.15 9.23
C VAL A 478 7.10 -27.25 9.33
N PRO A 479 6.26 -27.28 10.39
CA PRO A 479 5.18 -28.24 10.51
C PRO A 479 4.32 -28.26 9.23
N VAL A 480 3.81 -29.43 8.86
CA VAL A 480 2.92 -29.55 7.70
C VAL A 480 1.65 -28.75 7.98
N PRO A 481 1.13 -27.96 7.02
CA PRO A 481 -0.08 -27.19 7.22
C PRO A 481 -1.25 -28.11 7.59
N GLU A 482 -1.91 -27.82 8.71
CA GLU A 482 -3.12 -28.53 9.11
C GLU A 482 -4.30 -28.15 8.18
N PRO A 483 -5.31 -29.03 8.04
CA PRO A 483 -6.53 -28.69 7.31
C PRO A 483 -7.20 -27.46 7.91
N ARG A 484 -7.65 -26.54 7.04
CA ARG A 484 -8.23 -25.25 7.44
C ARG A 484 -9.39 -25.39 8.43
N GLU A 485 -10.29 -26.35 8.22
CA GLU A 485 -11.45 -26.59 9.10
C GLU A 485 -10.99 -26.88 10.53
N THR A 486 -9.99 -27.76 10.68
CA THR A 486 -9.38 -28.10 11.97
C THR A 486 -8.73 -26.87 12.62
N LEU A 487 -8.00 -26.07 11.85
CA LEU A 487 -7.35 -24.85 12.36
C LEU A 487 -8.37 -23.82 12.85
N VAL A 488 -9.46 -23.61 12.10
CA VAL A 488 -10.53 -22.68 12.49
C VAL A 488 -11.20 -23.14 13.77
N ASP A 489 -11.48 -24.44 13.92
CA ASP A 489 -12.10 -24.98 15.13
C ASP A 489 -11.16 -24.86 16.35
N GLN A 490 -9.87 -25.17 16.19
CA GLN A 490 -8.86 -24.96 17.25
C GLN A 490 -8.77 -23.49 17.67
N ARG A 491 -8.75 -22.56 16.71
CA ARG A 491 -8.73 -21.12 17.01
C ARG A 491 -9.99 -20.68 17.76
N LYS A 492 -11.17 -21.19 17.36
CA LYS A 492 -12.45 -20.93 18.07
C LYS A 492 -12.44 -21.49 19.49
N GLU A 493 -11.86 -22.65 19.73
CA GLU A 493 -11.70 -23.22 21.08
C GLU A 493 -10.72 -22.42 21.93
N LYS A 494 -9.58 -22.02 21.35
CA LYS A 494 -8.59 -21.15 22.00
C LYS A 494 -9.21 -19.82 22.39
N GLU A 495 -10.01 -19.22 21.52
CA GLU A 495 -10.69 -17.95 21.79
C GLU A 495 -11.71 -18.05 22.94
N LYS A 496 -12.42 -19.17 23.07
CA LYS A 496 -13.35 -19.41 24.20
C LYS A 496 -12.64 -19.49 25.56
N THR A 497 -11.39 -19.92 25.57
CA THR A 497 -10.59 -20.11 26.80
C THR A 497 -9.65 -18.93 27.07
N ARG A 498 -9.58 -17.98 26.14
CA ARG A 498 -8.72 -16.79 26.21
C ARG A 498 -9.23 -15.83 27.30
N PRO A 499 -8.36 -15.32 28.20
CA PRO A 499 -8.72 -14.23 29.09
C PRO A 499 -9.13 -13.01 28.27
N ALA A 500 -10.13 -12.25 28.74
CA ALA A 500 -10.56 -11.02 28.08
C ALA A 500 -9.36 -10.06 27.93
N HIS A 501 -8.84 -9.95 26.71
CA HIS A 501 -7.83 -8.97 26.33
C HIS A 501 -8.14 -8.44 24.94
N VAL A 502 -7.79 -7.18 24.75
CA VAL A 502 -7.84 -6.49 23.46
C VAL A 502 -6.51 -6.75 22.77
N SER A 503 -6.54 -7.18 21.52
CA SER A 503 -5.32 -7.41 20.74
C SER A 503 -4.55 -6.11 20.58
N ALA A 504 -3.23 -6.14 20.66
CA ALA A 504 -2.38 -4.98 20.40
C ALA A 504 -2.47 -4.48 18.95
N PHE A 505 -3.03 -5.29 18.04
CA PHE A 505 -3.26 -4.97 16.63
C PHE A 505 -4.75 -4.88 16.27
N GLU A 506 -5.62 -4.68 17.27
CA GLU A 506 -7.04 -4.48 17.00
C GLU A 506 -7.27 -3.14 16.27
N VAL A 507 -8.09 -3.19 15.23
CA VAL A 507 -8.44 -2.03 14.41
C VAL A 507 -9.58 -1.29 15.08
N GLY A 508 -9.30 -0.11 15.65
CA GLY A 508 -10.26 0.66 16.41
C GLY A 508 -9.60 1.49 17.51
N PRO A 509 -10.32 2.44 18.14
CA PRO A 509 -9.81 3.18 19.28
C PRO A 509 -9.53 2.22 20.42
N GLN A 510 -8.24 1.96 20.70
CA GLN A 510 -7.85 1.27 21.91
C GLN A 510 -8.27 2.15 23.09
N ALA A 511 -8.98 1.58 24.08
CA ALA A 511 -9.18 2.29 25.34
C ALA A 511 -7.79 2.67 25.85
N ASN A 512 -7.53 3.97 26.05
CA ASN A 512 -6.25 4.51 26.52
C ASN A 512 -5.81 3.75 27.78
N VAL A 513 -5.07 2.66 27.61
CA VAL A 513 -4.28 2.09 28.68
C VAL A 513 -3.16 3.11 28.80
N SER A 514 -3.34 4.04 29.73
CA SER A 514 -2.29 4.95 30.14
C SER A 514 -1.17 4.08 30.70
N THR A 515 -0.31 3.54 29.84
CA THR A 515 1.05 3.19 30.20
C THR A 515 1.62 4.49 30.73
N ALA A 516 1.72 4.58 32.06
CA ALA A 516 2.39 5.67 32.72
C ALA A 516 3.78 5.72 32.10
N GLU A 517 4.01 6.66 31.18
CA GLU A 517 5.34 6.98 30.70
C GLU A 517 6.18 7.20 31.95
N PRO A 518 7.37 6.55 32.06
CA PRO A 518 8.26 6.82 33.17
C PRO A 518 8.44 8.34 33.22
N VAL A 519 8.30 8.92 34.42
CA VAL A 519 8.43 10.37 34.63
C VAL A 519 9.85 10.77 34.27
N VAL A 520 10.09 11.06 33.00
CA VAL A 520 11.34 11.64 32.53
C VAL A 520 11.40 13.03 33.12
N GLU A 521 12.48 13.35 33.83
CA GLU A 521 12.71 14.69 34.33
C GLU A 521 12.59 15.69 33.16
N LYS A 522 11.74 16.70 33.34
CA LYS A 522 11.47 17.71 32.31
C LYS A 522 12.74 18.53 32.06
N GLN A 523 13.49 18.18 31.03
CA GLN A 523 14.65 18.96 30.60
C GLN A 523 14.17 20.22 29.87
N THR A 524 14.67 21.39 30.30
CA THR A 524 14.35 22.68 29.65
C THR A 524 15.49 23.07 28.71
N PHE A 525 15.16 23.32 27.44
CA PHE A 525 16.12 23.76 26.43
C PHE A 525 15.97 25.26 26.17
N LYS A 526 17.10 25.96 26.00
CA LYS A 526 17.11 27.35 25.53
C LYS A 526 17.31 27.33 24.02
N VAL A 527 16.31 27.84 23.29
CA VAL A 527 16.30 27.90 21.82
C VAL A 527 15.84 29.28 21.36
N SER A 528 16.07 29.58 20.08
CA SER A 528 15.54 30.76 19.40
C SER A 528 14.00 30.74 19.33
N SER A 529 13.40 31.93 19.15
CA SER A 529 11.95 32.05 18.97
C SER A 529 11.44 31.22 17.77
N ALA A 530 12.20 31.20 16.66
CA ALA A 530 11.85 30.45 15.47
C ALA A 530 11.83 28.93 15.74
N THR A 531 12.83 28.41 16.45
CA THR A 531 12.88 27.00 16.85
C THR A 531 11.77 26.65 17.84
N ALA A 532 11.46 27.55 18.78
CA ALA A 532 10.31 27.37 19.68
C ALA A 532 8.98 27.32 18.91
N GLU A 533 8.80 28.17 17.89
CA GLU A 533 7.60 28.17 17.03
C GLU A 533 7.45 26.88 16.23
N VAL A 534 8.54 26.30 15.72
CA VAL A 534 8.55 25.00 15.03
C VAL A 534 8.00 23.92 15.95
N PHE A 535 8.57 23.74 17.15
CA PHE A 535 8.10 22.71 18.08
C PHE A 535 6.72 23.02 18.65
N TYR A 536 6.38 24.29 18.84
CA TYR A 536 5.03 24.69 19.22
C TYR A 536 4.01 24.29 18.14
N ALA A 537 4.30 24.51 16.86
CA ALA A 537 3.45 24.08 15.76
C ALA A 537 3.30 22.54 15.74
N LEU A 538 4.38 21.79 15.98
CA LEU A 538 4.36 20.32 16.00
C LEU A 538 3.59 19.72 17.19
N PHE A 539 3.73 20.30 18.39
CA PHE A 539 3.21 19.71 19.63
C PHE A 539 1.96 20.39 20.19
N LYS A 540 1.49 21.48 19.58
CA LYS A 540 0.20 22.09 19.96
C LYS A 540 -0.91 21.07 19.74
N LYS A 541 -1.59 20.69 20.83
CA LYS A 541 -2.75 19.79 20.84
C LYS A 541 -3.97 20.48 20.20
N SER A 542 -3.91 20.77 18.90
CA SER A 542 -5.07 21.20 18.10
C SER A 542 -5.18 20.35 16.85
N GLU A 543 -6.41 19.96 16.50
CA GLU A 543 -6.77 19.12 15.35
C GLU A 543 -6.28 19.67 13.99
N SER A 544 -5.95 20.96 13.92
CA SER A 544 -5.35 21.61 12.74
C SER A 544 -3.95 22.19 13.09
N ARG A 545 -2.91 21.35 13.16
CA ARG A 545 -1.54 21.87 13.32
C ARG A 545 -1.11 22.58 12.04
N GLY A 546 -0.40 23.70 12.18
CA GLY A 546 0.17 24.42 11.02
C GLY A 546 1.27 23.60 10.35
N ALA A 547 1.39 23.69 9.03
CA ALA A 547 2.43 22.99 8.28
C ALA A 547 3.83 23.52 8.66
N VAL A 548 4.75 22.62 9.01
CA VAL A 548 6.14 22.97 9.32
C VAL A 548 7.01 22.63 8.13
N ASN A 549 7.72 23.62 7.60
CA ASN A 549 8.69 23.38 6.53
C ASN A 549 9.81 22.45 7.05
N TRP A 550 10.13 21.40 6.30
CA TRP A 550 11.17 20.42 6.64
C TRP A 550 12.49 21.07 7.05
N THR A 551 12.87 22.11 6.34
CA THR A 551 14.15 22.78 6.58
C THR A 551 14.15 23.62 7.85
N ALA A 552 12.99 24.14 8.27
CA ALA A 552 12.82 24.74 9.59
C ALA A 552 12.96 23.69 10.69
N PHE A 553 12.37 22.51 10.47
CA PHE A 553 12.49 21.38 11.38
C PHE A 553 13.94 20.90 11.51
N GLU A 554 14.63 20.67 10.41
CA GLU A 554 16.04 20.29 10.40
C GLU A 554 16.92 21.32 11.14
N GLY A 555 16.67 22.61 10.90
CA GLY A 555 17.31 23.71 11.62
C GLY A 555 17.04 23.71 13.12
N ALA A 556 15.79 23.50 13.51
CA ALA A 556 15.37 23.41 14.90
C ALA A 556 16.02 22.24 15.63
N MET A 557 16.09 21.06 14.99
CA MET A 557 16.72 19.86 15.54
C MET A 557 18.23 20.08 15.75
N ALA A 558 18.91 20.66 14.77
CA ALA A 558 20.33 20.94 14.89
C ALA A 558 20.63 22.07 15.90
N GLU A 559 19.75 23.07 16.07
CA GLU A 559 19.86 24.06 17.15
C GLU A 559 19.76 23.41 18.54
N LEU A 560 18.94 22.37 18.68
CA LEU A 560 18.88 21.53 19.89
C LEU A 560 20.14 20.66 20.10
N GLY A 561 21.08 20.68 19.17
CA GLY A 561 22.34 19.93 19.24
C GLY A 561 22.27 18.53 18.65
N PHE A 562 21.18 18.16 17.98
CA PHE A 562 21.14 16.89 17.26
C PHE A 562 22.14 16.87 16.10
N LEU A 563 22.81 15.74 15.93
CA LEU A 563 23.54 15.45 14.70
C LEU A 563 22.54 14.95 13.66
N VAL A 564 22.34 15.73 12.60
CA VAL A 564 21.46 15.39 11.48
C VAL A 564 22.27 14.61 10.44
N LEU A 565 21.94 13.34 10.25
CA LEU A 565 22.60 12.45 9.32
C LEU A 565 21.67 12.17 8.12
N PRO A 566 21.90 12.81 6.96
CA PRO A 566 21.22 12.39 5.74
C PRO A 566 21.72 10.99 5.35
N LYS A 567 20.79 10.07 5.09
CA LYS A 567 21.13 8.73 4.57
C LYS A 567 21.14 8.76 3.05
N TYR A 568 19.99 8.59 2.43
CA TYR A 568 19.83 8.70 0.98
C TYR A 568 18.46 9.25 0.65
N GLY A 569 18.44 10.11 -0.38
CA GLY A 569 17.24 10.81 -0.80
C GLY A 569 16.62 11.63 0.32
N SER A 570 15.42 11.21 0.75
CA SER A 570 14.60 11.91 1.74
C SER A 570 14.73 11.34 3.16
N VAL A 571 15.61 10.38 3.45
CA VAL A 571 15.72 9.76 4.79
C VAL A 571 16.79 10.44 5.65
N PHE A 572 16.41 10.83 6.87
CA PHE A 572 17.28 11.52 7.82
C PHE A 572 17.25 10.84 9.19
N THR A 573 18.43 10.58 9.75
CA THR A 573 18.57 10.11 11.13
C THR A 573 19.03 11.26 12.01
N PHE A 574 18.33 11.47 13.13
CA PHE A 574 18.64 12.50 14.12
C PHE A 574 19.24 11.83 15.35
N MET A 575 20.52 12.07 15.61
CA MET A 575 21.19 11.55 16.81
C MET A 575 21.19 12.62 17.92
N PRO A 576 20.67 12.31 19.12
CA PRO A 576 20.63 13.26 20.22
C PRO A 576 22.04 13.57 20.76
N PRO A 577 22.29 14.78 21.27
CA PRO A 577 23.58 15.13 21.86
C PRO A 577 23.82 14.45 23.22
N ASP A 578 25.09 14.38 23.62
CA ASP A 578 25.51 13.87 24.93
C ASP A 578 24.91 14.63 26.14
N SER A 579 24.38 15.83 25.91
CA SER A 579 23.70 16.63 26.94
C SER A 579 22.22 16.27 27.17
N MET A 580 21.56 15.53 26.27
CA MET A 580 20.14 15.16 26.44
C MET A 580 19.95 13.93 27.31
N ALA A 581 18.91 13.91 28.15
CA ALA A 581 18.58 12.73 28.96
C ALA A 581 18.21 11.51 28.09
N VAL A 582 17.52 11.77 26.97
CA VAL A 582 17.18 10.74 25.98
C VAL A 582 18.33 10.59 24.98
N LYS A 583 18.90 9.39 24.93
CA LYS A 583 20.03 9.03 24.04
C LYS A 583 19.61 8.26 22.78
N ARG A 584 18.31 8.16 22.54
CA ARG A 584 17.74 7.37 21.46
C ARG A 584 17.81 8.15 20.13
N PRO A 585 18.50 7.64 19.10
CA PRO A 585 18.38 8.19 17.75
C PRO A 585 17.00 7.86 17.18
N PHE A 586 16.53 8.68 16.25
CA PHE A 586 15.32 8.38 15.49
C PHE A 586 15.53 8.70 14.00
N THR A 587 14.84 7.98 13.13
CA THR A 587 14.93 8.16 11.69
C THR A 587 13.56 8.56 11.16
N ILE A 588 13.51 9.63 10.40
CA ILE A 588 12.28 10.12 9.77
C ILE A 588 12.56 10.43 8.30
N HIS A 589 11.51 10.33 7.49
CA HIS A 589 11.56 10.78 6.11
C HIS A 589 11.16 12.25 6.01
N ARG A 590 11.79 12.97 5.09
CA ARG A 590 11.34 14.28 4.63
C ARG A 590 10.00 14.08 3.92
N PRO A 591 8.91 14.70 4.38
CA PRO A 591 7.57 14.51 3.82
C PRO A 591 7.43 15.10 2.41
N HIS A 592 6.35 14.70 1.71
CA HIS A 592 6.06 15.18 0.34
C HIS A 592 5.96 16.71 0.35
N LYS A 593 6.51 17.36 -0.69
CA LYS A 593 6.66 18.83 -0.77
C LYS A 593 7.44 19.46 0.37
N SER A 594 8.16 18.67 1.18
CA SER A 594 9.01 19.15 2.29
C SER A 594 8.22 19.88 3.38
N GLN A 595 7.02 19.41 3.69
CA GLN A 595 6.19 19.98 4.76
C GLN A 595 5.67 18.89 5.68
N ILE A 596 5.93 19.06 6.97
CA ILE A 596 5.37 18.22 8.01
C ILE A 596 3.95 18.73 8.27
N GLU A 597 2.97 17.92 7.91
CA GLU A 597 1.55 18.25 8.08
C GLU A 597 1.01 17.69 9.40
N GLY A 598 0.10 18.43 10.03
CA GLY A 598 -0.38 18.15 11.39
C GLY A 598 -1.15 16.86 11.62
N TYR A 599 -1.67 16.27 10.54
CA TYR A 599 -2.44 15.01 10.57
C TYR A 599 -1.61 13.80 10.13
N MET A 600 -0.39 14.01 9.63
CA MET A 600 0.51 12.92 9.28
C MET A 600 1.30 12.54 10.53
N THR A 601 1.33 11.26 10.86
CA THR A 601 2.20 10.75 11.91
C THR A 601 3.65 11.08 11.55
N LEU A 602 4.33 11.77 12.47
CA LEU A 602 5.74 12.14 12.35
C LEU A 602 6.62 10.97 12.79
N VAL A 603 6.50 9.81 12.13
CA VAL A 603 7.38 8.67 12.40
C VAL A 603 7.70 7.95 11.10
#